data_AF-A0A2C6ACR7-F1
#
_entry.id   AF-A0A2C6ACR7-F1
#
_cell.length_a   1.000
_cell.length_b   1.000
_cell.length_c   1.000
_cell.angle_alpha   90.00
_cell.angle_beta   90.00
_cell.angle_gamma   90.00
#
_symmetry.space_group_name_H-M   'P 1'
#
loop_
_entity.id
_entity.type
_entity.pdbx_description
1 polymer ?
#
loop_
_entity_poly.entity_id
_entity_poly.type
_entity_poly.pdbx_seq_one_letter_code
_entity_poly.pdbx_strand_id
1 'polypeptide(L)'
;MGIRHIVLFQFREDAKLEAVNDSSSIREADIDEGSRKNGATHAFIMEFESVEDRDYYVKEDVVHLDFIKAHITSPGTIVEKATVVDIAPGVFS
;
A
#
# COMPACT_ATOMS: atom_id res chain seq x y z
N MET A 1 -17.35 9.26 9.18
CA MET A 1 -16.17 8.71 9.89
C MET A 1 -15.40 7.93 8.84
N GLY A 2 -14.16 8.33 8.55
CA GLY A 2 -13.42 7.85 7.37
C GLY A 2 -12.89 6.42 7.49
N ILE A 3 -12.48 5.88 6.36
CA ILE A 3 -11.85 4.55 6.21
C ILE A 3 -10.35 4.75 6.07
N ARG A 4 -9.57 3.93 6.79
CA ARG A 4 -8.12 3.87 6.60
C ARG A 4 -7.77 2.66 5.75
N HIS A 5 -7.20 2.92 4.59
CA HIS A 5 -6.71 1.92 3.66
C HIS A 5 -5.20 1.80 3.82
N ILE A 6 -4.74 0.64 4.31
CA ILE A 6 -3.34 0.38 4.61
C ILE A 6 -2.83 -0.67 3.65
N VAL A 7 -1.72 -0.37 2.96
CA VAL A 7 -1.05 -1.30 2.05
C VAL A 7 0.35 -1.59 2.59
N LEU A 8 0.60 -2.85 2.92
CA LEU A 8 1.86 -3.34 3.43
C LEU A 8 2.64 -4.01 2.29
N PHE A 9 3.83 -3.51 1.98
CA PHE A 9 4.70 -4.10 0.96
C PHE A 9 5.87 -4.85 1.58
N GLN A 10 6.09 -6.05 1.05
CA GLN A 10 7.31 -6.81 1.19
C GLN A 10 8.04 -6.74 -0.16
N PHE A 11 9.25 -6.22 -0.14
CA PHE A 11 10.17 -6.25 -1.28
C PHE A 11 11.03 -7.50 -1.22
N ARG A 12 11.47 -7.98 -2.39
CA ARG A 12 12.41 -9.10 -2.52
C ARG A 12 13.74 -8.73 -1.86
N GLU A 13 14.42 -9.71 -1.28
CA GLU A 13 15.71 -9.51 -0.59
C GLU A 13 16.81 -8.96 -1.51
N ASP A 14 16.72 -9.22 -2.82
CA ASP A 14 17.65 -8.73 -3.84
C ASP A 14 17.28 -7.36 -4.41
N ALA A 15 16.19 -6.76 -3.95
CA ALA A 15 15.78 -5.42 -4.34
C ALA A 15 16.77 -4.38 -3.80
N LYS A 16 17.51 -3.72 -4.70
CA LYS A 16 18.35 -2.57 -4.33
C LYS A 16 17.46 -1.39 -3.95
N LEU A 17 17.79 -0.74 -2.83
CA LEU A 17 17.01 0.29 -2.12
C LEU A 17 16.64 1.55 -2.93
N GLU A 18 17.05 1.68 -4.18
CA GLU A 18 16.99 2.95 -4.93
C GLU A 18 15.65 3.22 -5.67
N ALA A 19 14.56 2.50 -5.37
CA ALA A 19 13.35 2.53 -6.20
C ALA A 19 12.05 2.96 -5.49
N VAL A 20 12.08 3.41 -4.22
CA VAL A 20 10.85 3.78 -3.50
C VAL A 20 10.88 5.27 -3.16
N ASN A 21 10.47 6.11 -4.11
CA ASN A 21 10.16 7.50 -3.80
C ASN A 21 9.32 8.13 -4.92
N ASP A 22 8.00 7.95 -4.87
CA ASP A 22 7.08 8.94 -5.45
C ASP A 22 5.65 8.75 -4.93
N SER A 23 5.15 9.69 -4.12
CA SER A 23 3.74 10.15 -4.05
C SER A 23 3.52 11.03 -2.81
N SER A 24 3.24 12.31 -3.06
CA SER A 24 3.19 13.38 -2.04
C SER A 24 1.96 13.37 -1.11
N SER A 25 1.02 12.42 -1.29
CA SER A 25 -0.18 12.29 -0.44
C SER A 25 -0.23 10.99 0.36
N ILE A 26 0.76 10.12 0.21
CA ILE A 26 0.80 8.86 0.95
C ILE A 26 1.79 9.01 2.10
N ARG A 27 1.35 8.68 3.32
CA ARG A 27 2.25 8.60 4.46
C ARG A 27 2.93 7.24 4.39
N GLU A 28 4.19 7.25 3.97
CA GLU A 28 5.08 6.11 4.13
C GLU A 28 5.42 5.98 5.62
N ALA A 29 5.26 4.78 6.15
CA ALA A 29 5.71 4.43 7.49
C ALA A 29 6.69 3.25 7.40
N ASP A 30 7.90 3.47 7.90
CA ASP A 30 8.86 2.40 8.13
C ASP A 30 8.36 1.52 9.27
N ILE A 31 8.32 0.22 9.02
CA ILE A 31 7.97 -0.77 10.04
C ILE A 31 9.27 -1.17 10.74
N ASP A 32 9.36 -0.86 12.04
CA ASP A 32 10.46 -1.31 12.88
C ASP A 32 10.71 -2.82 12.71
N GLU A 33 11.98 -3.21 12.63
CA GLU A 33 12.40 -4.58 12.35
C GLU A 33 11.80 -5.58 13.36
N GLY A 34 11.68 -5.19 14.63
CA GLY A 34 11.04 -5.99 15.69
C GLY A 34 9.52 -6.11 15.55
N SER A 35 8.89 -5.23 14.76
CA SER A 35 7.45 -5.20 14.49
C SER A 35 7.08 -5.80 13.13
N ARG A 36 8.07 -6.22 12.34
CA ARG A 36 7.91 -6.76 10.99
C ARG A 36 7.22 -8.13 11.01
N LYS A 37 5.90 -8.16 10.93
CA LYS A 37 5.15 -9.42 10.76
C LYS A 37 4.99 -9.74 9.28
N ASN A 38 5.26 -10.99 8.90
CA ASN A 38 5.15 -11.49 7.53
C ASN A 38 6.03 -10.77 6.48
N GLY A 39 7.17 -10.22 6.88
CA GLY A 39 8.15 -9.66 5.93
C GLY A 39 7.78 -8.31 5.29
N ALA A 40 6.69 -7.64 5.68
CA ALA A 40 6.40 -6.30 5.15
C ALA A 40 7.36 -5.25 5.72
N THR A 41 8.10 -4.50 4.90
CA THR A 41 9.01 -3.42 5.35
C THR A 41 8.34 -2.05 5.38
N HIS A 42 7.51 -1.78 4.37
CA HIS A 42 6.96 -0.45 4.14
C HIS A 42 5.44 -0.51 4.19
N ALA A 43 4.85 0.53 4.77
CA ALA A 43 3.40 0.72 4.81
C ALA A 43 3.01 2.03 4.14
N PHE A 44 1.99 1.98 3.30
CA PHE A 44 1.34 3.12 2.69
C PHE A 44 -0.04 3.26 3.31
N ILE A 45 -0.30 4.41 3.96
CA ILE A 45 -1.57 4.68 4.64
C ILE A 45 -2.32 5.79 3.91
N MET A 46 -3.56 5.51 3.56
CA MET A 46 -4.50 6.46 2.96
C MET A 46 -5.76 6.56 3.81
N GLU A 47 -6.31 7.76 3.90
CA GLU A 47 -7.57 8.03 4.60
C GLU A 47 -8.62 8.49 3.58
N PHE A 48 -9.75 7.81 3.55
CA PHE A 48 -10.88 8.10 2.69
C PHE A 48 -12.08 8.57 3.52
N GLU A 49 -12.89 9.47 2.97
CA GLU A 49 -14.10 9.95 3.66
C GLU A 49 -15.22 8.90 3.67
N SER A 50 -15.28 8.08 2.61
CA SER A 50 -16.31 7.04 2.40
C SER A 50 -15.76 5.73 1.79
N VAL A 51 -16.59 4.68 1.74
CA VAL A 51 -16.26 3.41 1.06
C VAL A 51 -16.16 3.65 -0.44
N GLU A 52 -17.04 4.50 -0.95
CA GLU A 52 -17.16 4.85 -2.36
C GLU A 52 -15.88 5.53 -2.86
N ASP A 53 -15.32 6.48 -2.08
CA ASP A 53 -14.06 7.14 -2.44
C ASP A 53 -12.89 6.15 -2.48
N ARG A 54 -12.84 5.22 -1.52
CA ARG A 54 -11.83 4.15 -1.49
C ARG A 54 -11.99 3.23 -2.69
N ASP A 55 -13.22 2.80 -2.97
CA ASP A 55 -13.54 1.90 -4.08
C ASP A 55 -13.19 2.54 -5.43
N TYR A 56 -13.49 3.82 -5.61
CA TYR A 56 -13.08 4.57 -6.79
C TYR A 56 -11.56 4.60 -6.93
N TYR A 57 -10.82 4.95 -5.87
CA TYR A 57 -9.36 4.97 -5.90
C TYR A 57 -8.75 3.61 -6.27
N VAL A 58 -9.26 2.52 -5.68
CA VAL A 58 -8.70 1.17 -5.90
C VAL A 58 -9.09 0.60 -7.28
N LYS A 59 -10.28 0.92 -7.80
CA LYS A 59 -10.85 0.22 -8.97
C LYS A 59 -10.91 1.07 -10.23
N GLU A 60 -10.98 2.38 -10.10
CA GLU A 60 -11.31 3.29 -11.21
C GLU A 60 -10.25 4.36 -11.44
N ASP A 61 -9.51 4.80 -10.41
CA ASP A 61 -8.46 5.80 -10.57
C ASP A 61 -7.33 5.29 -11.45
N VAL A 62 -7.27 5.83 -12.67
CA VAL A 62 -6.27 5.46 -13.68
C VAL A 62 -4.85 5.67 -13.21
N VAL A 63 -4.59 6.67 -12.35
CA VAL A 63 -3.25 6.95 -11.82
C VAL A 63 -2.82 5.84 -10.86
N HIS A 64 -3.72 5.41 -9.97
CA HIS A 64 -3.46 4.29 -9.06
C HIS A 64 -3.29 2.97 -9.82
N LEU A 65 -4.16 2.71 -10.79
CA LEU A 65 -4.09 1.49 -11.61
C LEU A 65 -2.81 1.42 -12.43
N ASP A 66 -2.34 2.55 -12.97
CA ASP A 66 -1.09 2.59 -13.72
C ASP A 66 0.14 2.45 -12.82
N PHE A 67 0.10 2.97 -11.58
CA PHE A 67 1.11 2.67 -10.56
C PHE A 67 1.20 1.17 -10.27
N ILE A 68 0.05 0.51 -10.04
CA ILE A 68 0.01 -0.95 -9.81
C ILE A 68 0.62 -1.70 -10.99
N LYS A 69 0.24 -1.34 -12.23
CA LYS A 69 0.79 -1.98 -13.44
C LYS A 69 2.29 -1.76 -13.57
N ALA A 70 2.77 -0.54 -13.34
CA ALA A 70 4.16 -0.18 -13.52
C ALA A 70 5.07 -0.82 -12.47
N HIS A 71 4.63 -0.86 -11.20
CA HIS A 71 5.51 -1.19 -10.08
C HIS A 71 5.18 -2.50 -9.38
N ILE A 72 3.95 -2.99 -9.44
CA ILE A 72 3.50 -4.14 -8.63
C ILE A 72 3.28 -5.38 -9.49
N THR A 73 2.69 -5.26 -10.68
CA THR A 73 2.37 -6.41 -11.54
C THR A 73 3.28 -6.55 -12.77
N SER A 74 4.19 -5.59 -12.98
CA SER A 74 5.14 -5.63 -14.09
C SER A 74 6.15 -6.79 -13.95
N PRO A 75 6.58 -7.41 -15.06
CA PRO A 75 7.71 -8.32 -15.06
C PRO A 75 8.97 -7.65 -14.50
N GLY A 76 9.64 -8.32 -13.57
CA GLY A 76 10.82 -7.76 -12.91
C GLY A 76 10.52 -6.81 -11.75
N THR A 77 9.24 -6.68 -11.33
CA THR A 77 8.90 -6.01 -10.07
C THR A 77 9.74 -6.53 -8.91
N ILE A 78 10.15 -5.59 -8.05
CA ILE A 78 10.84 -5.88 -6.79
C ILE A 78 9.86 -6.18 -5.64
N VAL A 79 8.56 -5.99 -5.85
CA VAL A 79 7.55 -6.32 -4.84
C VAL A 79 7.34 -7.83 -4.82
N GLU A 80 7.62 -8.43 -3.68
CA GLU A 80 7.39 -9.86 -3.44
C GLU A 80 5.94 -10.11 -3.02
N LYS A 81 5.41 -9.25 -2.14
CA LYS A 81 4.05 -9.37 -1.62
C LYS A 81 3.47 -8.01 -1.25
N ALA A 82 2.18 -7.84 -1.57
CA ALA A 82 1.37 -6.73 -1.09
C ALA A 82 0.22 -7.28 -0.22
N THR A 83 0.00 -6.69 0.95
CA THR A 83 -1.13 -7.02 1.83
C THR A 83 -1.95 -5.76 2.07
N VAL A 84 -3.24 -5.83 1.78
CA VAL A 84 -4.17 -4.70 1.91
C VAL A 84 -5.05 -4.92 3.12
N VAL A 85 -5.17 -3.89 3.97
CA VAL A 85 -6.01 -3.89 5.17
C VAL A 85 -6.86 -2.62 5.19
N ASP A 86 -8.18 -2.79 5.18
CA ASP A 86 -9.12 -1.71 5.39
C ASP A 86 -9.57 -1.68 6.85
N ILE A 87 -9.48 -0.50 7.46
CA ILE A 87 -10.03 -0.25 8.80
C ILE A 87 -11.18 0.74 8.64
N ALA A 88 -12.39 0.22 8.81
CA ALA A 88 -13.61 1.02 8.86
C ALA A 88 -14.23 0.97 10.28
N PRO A 89 -14.85 2.06 10.75
CA PRO A 89 -15.54 2.08 12.03
C PRO A 89 -16.64 1.01 12.11
N GLY A 90 -16.68 0.24 13.20
CA GLY A 90 -17.75 -0.75 13.45
C GLY A 90 -17.56 -2.12 12.78
N VAL A 91 -16.46 -2.36 12.07
CA VAL A 91 -16.16 -3.66 11.42
C VAL A 91 -15.46 -4.64 12.37
N PHE A 92 -14.77 -4.13 13.40
CA PHE A 92 -14.20 -4.94 14.47
C PHE A 92 -14.99 -4.66 15.75
N SER A 93 -15.94 -5.53 16.06
CA SER A 93 -16.75 -5.54 17.29
C SER A 93 -16.48 -6.79 18.11
#